data_AF-E7DPL9-F1
#
_entry.id   AF-E7DPL9-F1
#
_cell.length_a   1.000
_cell.length_b   1.000
_cell.length_c   1.000
_cell.angle_alpha   90.00
_cell.angle_beta   90.00
_cell.angle_gamma   90.00
#
_symmetry.space_group_name_H-M   'P 1'
#
loop_
_entity.id
_entity.type
_entity.pdbx_description
1 polymer ?
#
loop_
_entity_poly.entity_id
_entity_poly.type
_entity_poly.pdbx_seq_one_letter_code
_entity_poly.pdbx_strand_id
1 'polypeptide(L)'
;MVDVVKADAQNKKKPGRRPKLIIEDQVLMVIQYWREYRTYYHIGLDWGLSESAVCRTVYKIEKILIKSKKFSLPGKKELWKMSSEENLVVMDVMESPIERPHIGQKRFFSGKQGEHTLKTQVIIHQKSSQIICLAHGLGKTHDFKLFKTSGVRFGELLKVIT
;
A
#
# COMPACT_ATOMS: atom_id res chain seq x y z
N MET A 1 7.04 -6.70 -10.70
CA MET A 1 5.76 -6.14 -11.22
C MET A 1 5.64 -6.32 -12.72
N VAL A 2 6.66 -5.95 -13.49
CA VAL A 2 6.70 -6.10 -14.96
C VAL A 2 6.32 -7.52 -15.42
N ASP A 3 6.88 -8.56 -14.80
CA ASP A 3 6.61 -9.95 -15.21
C ASP A 3 5.13 -10.34 -15.08
N VAL A 4 4.44 -9.81 -14.05
CA VAL A 4 3.01 -10.03 -13.85
C VAL A 4 2.21 -9.37 -14.96
N VAL A 5 2.58 -8.15 -15.35
CA VAL A 5 1.92 -7.42 -16.44
C VAL A 5 2.21 -8.06 -17.80
N LYS A 6 3.43 -8.57 -18.03
CA LYS A 6 3.80 -9.34 -19.23
C LYS A 6 2.99 -10.63 -19.33
N ALA A 7 2.88 -11.38 -18.23
CA ALA A 7 2.08 -12.61 -18.19
C ALA A 7 0.59 -12.33 -18.49
N ASP A 8 0.01 -11.26 -17.94
CA ASP A 8 -1.38 -10.87 -18.27
C ASP A 8 -1.52 -10.48 -19.76
N ALA A 9 -0.54 -9.78 -20.33
CA ALA A 9 -0.55 -9.40 -21.73
C ALA A 9 -0.50 -10.60 -22.68
N GLN A 10 0.29 -11.63 -22.35
CA GLN A 10 0.39 -12.88 -23.13
C GLN A 10 -0.92 -13.69 -23.10
N ASN A 11 -1.66 -13.65 -22.00
CA ASN A 11 -2.92 -14.38 -21.83
C ASN A 11 -4.12 -13.77 -22.58
N LYS A 12 -3.92 -12.68 -23.34
CA LYS A 12 -5.02 -12.00 -24.06
C LYS A 12 -5.37 -12.71 -25.36
N LYS A 13 -6.62 -13.20 -25.43
CA LYS A 13 -7.19 -13.86 -26.62
C LYS A 13 -7.31 -12.94 -27.85
N LYS A 14 -7.51 -11.64 -27.65
CA LYS A 14 -7.57 -10.64 -28.73
C LYS A 14 -6.71 -9.43 -28.37
N PRO A 15 -5.65 -9.12 -29.13
CA PRO A 15 -4.89 -7.89 -28.92
C PRO A 15 -5.75 -6.70 -29.37
N GLY A 16 -5.96 -5.74 -28.47
CA GLY A 16 -6.55 -4.45 -28.82
C GLY A 16 -5.53 -3.52 -29.51
N ARG A 17 -5.82 -2.22 -29.51
CA ARG A 17 -4.86 -1.20 -29.97
C ARG A 17 -3.54 -1.33 -29.20
N ARG A 18 -2.42 -1.34 -29.94
CA ARG A 18 -1.08 -1.33 -29.33
C ARG A 18 -0.89 -0.05 -28.52
N PRO A 19 -0.46 -0.14 -27.25
CA PRO A 19 -0.17 1.04 -26.45
C PRO A 19 1.07 1.76 -26.99
N LYS A 20 1.16 3.07 -26.75
CA LYS A 20 2.31 3.91 -27.16
C LYS A 20 3.59 3.54 -26.39
N LEU A 21 3.44 3.22 -25.10
CA LEU A 21 4.54 2.84 -24.22
C LEU A 21 4.69 1.32 -24.15
N ILE A 22 5.94 0.86 -23.97
CA ILE A 22 6.25 -0.53 -23.63
C ILE A 22 5.75 -0.87 -22.21
N ILE A 23 5.74 -2.16 -21.84
CA ILE A 23 5.17 -2.59 -20.56
C ILE A 23 5.98 -2.05 -19.37
N GLU A 24 7.29 -2.02 -19.51
CA GLU A 24 8.26 -1.50 -18.54
C GLU A 24 7.96 -0.03 -18.22
N ASP A 25 7.83 0.80 -19.25
CA ASP A 25 7.51 2.23 -19.14
C ASP A 25 6.13 2.47 -18.56
N GLN A 26 5.14 1.65 -18.92
CA GLN A 26 3.81 1.73 -18.30
C GLN A 26 3.91 1.47 -16.79
N VAL A 27 4.69 0.47 -16.36
CA VAL A 27 4.88 0.17 -14.93
C VAL A 27 5.67 1.29 -14.24
N LEU A 28 6.70 1.83 -14.88
CA LEU A 28 7.48 2.95 -14.33
C LEU A 28 6.61 4.19 -14.14
N MET A 29 5.80 4.55 -15.14
CA MET A 29 4.85 5.67 -15.06
C MET A 29 3.87 5.52 -13.88
N VAL A 30 3.40 4.29 -13.61
CA VAL A 30 2.52 4.01 -12.45
C VAL A 30 3.26 4.16 -11.12
N ILE A 31 4.51 3.71 -11.06
CA ILE A 31 5.34 3.86 -9.85
C ILE A 31 5.61 5.36 -9.57
N GLN A 32 5.88 6.16 -10.61
CA GLN A 32 6.02 7.62 -10.48
C GLN A 32 4.75 8.26 -9.91
N TYR A 33 3.58 7.85 -10.42
CA TYR A 33 2.30 8.32 -9.87
C TYR A 33 2.16 8.02 -8.37
N TRP A 34 2.42 6.78 -7.94
CA TRP A 34 2.30 6.42 -6.52
C TRP A 34 3.38 7.03 -5.61
N ARG A 35 4.59 7.25 -6.11
CA ARG A 35 5.71 7.76 -5.31
C ARG A 35 5.73 9.27 -5.22
N GLU A 36 5.40 9.96 -6.30
CA GLU A 36 5.60 11.41 -6.41
C GLU A 36 4.30 12.19 -6.26
N TYR A 37 3.14 11.52 -6.21
CA TYR A 37 1.82 12.16 -6.12
C TYR A 37 1.57 13.24 -7.19
N ARG A 38 2.29 13.18 -8.34
CA ARG A 38 2.07 14.09 -9.47
C ARG A 38 0.68 13.88 -10.07
N THR A 39 0.09 14.95 -10.61
CA THR A 39 -1.17 14.85 -11.36
C THR A 39 -0.96 14.05 -12.65
N TYR A 40 -2.03 13.40 -13.13
CA TYR A 40 -1.98 12.68 -14.42
C TYR A 40 -1.65 13.60 -15.59
N TYR A 41 -1.98 14.89 -15.49
CA TYR A 41 -1.62 15.88 -16.50
C TYR A 41 -0.10 16.06 -16.59
N HIS A 42 0.60 16.29 -15.47
CA HIS A 42 2.05 16.44 -15.45
C HIS A 42 2.78 15.18 -15.94
N ILE A 43 2.34 14.00 -15.47
CA ILE A 43 2.88 12.73 -15.95
C ILE A 43 2.62 12.57 -17.45
N GLY A 44 1.45 12.99 -17.94
CA GLY A 44 1.13 12.98 -19.36
C GLY A 44 2.09 13.82 -20.19
N LEU A 45 2.44 15.02 -19.72
CA LEU A 45 3.42 15.89 -20.38
C LEU A 45 4.79 15.21 -20.49
N ASP A 46 5.31 14.64 -19.40
CA ASP A 46 6.62 13.98 -19.35
C ASP A 46 6.71 12.80 -20.34
N TRP A 47 5.63 12.02 -20.46
CA TRP A 47 5.58 10.81 -21.31
C TRP A 47 4.97 11.07 -22.71
N GLY A 48 4.60 12.30 -23.04
CA GLY A 48 3.92 12.65 -24.29
C GLY A 48 2.60 11.91 -24.48
N LEU A 49 1.80 11.78 -23.42
CA LEU A 49 0.49 11.13 -23.38
C LEU A 49 -0.60 12.12 -22.97
N SER A 50 -1.84 11.85 -23.39
CA SER A 50 -2.99 12.58 -22.82
C SER A 50 -3.20 12.14 -21.37
N GLU A 51 -3.73 13.05 -20.54
CA GLU A 51 -4.11 12.75 -19.15
C GLU A 51 -5.01 11.51 -19.06
N SER A 52 -5.98 11.40 -19.97
CA SER A 52 -6.88 10.25 -20.08
C SER A 52 -6.18 8.94 -20.44
N ALA A 53 -5.04 8.98 -21.13
CA ALA A 53 -4.24 7.79 -21.43
C ALA A 53 -3.42 7.34 -20.21
N VAL A 54 -2.88 8.29 -19.43
CA VAL A 54 -2.21 8.01 -18.15
C VAL A 54 -3.20 7.35 -17.18
N CYS A 55 -4.35 7.98 -16.94
CA CYS A 55 -5.40 7.48 -16.05
C CYS A 55 -5.83 6.04 -16.40
N ARG A 56 -6.11 5.76 -17.69
CA ARG A 56 -6.45 4.41 -18.16
C ARG A 56 -5.33 3.40 -17.94
N THR A 57 -4.07 3.82 -18.07
CA THR A 57 -2.92 2.93 -17.91
C THR A 57 -2.67 2.59 -16.44
N VAL A 58 -2.76 3.59 -15.55
CA VAL A 58 -2.68 3.41 -14.10
C VAL A 58 -3.74 2.43 -13.64
N TYR A 59 -5.01 2.69 -13.99
CA TYR A 59 -6.12 1.83 -13.61
C TYR A 59 -6.00 0.40 -14.16
N LYS A 60 -5.50 0.25 -15.39
CA LYS A 60 -5.25 -1.06 -16.00
C LYS A 60 -4.18 -1.85 -15.22
N ILE A 61 -3.05 -1.22 -14.90
CA ILE A 61 -1.96 -1.89 -14.18
C ILE A 61 -2.39 -2.24 -12.76
N GLU A 62 -3.04 -1.32 -12.05
CA GLU A 62 -3.60 -1.57 -10.72
C GLU A 62 -4.50 -2.82 -10.71
N LYS A 63 -5.43 -2.91 -11.66
CA LYS A 63 -6.30 -4.08 -11.80
C LYS A 63 -5.53 -5.38 -12.01
N ILE A 64 -4.49 -5.37 -12.85
CA ILE A 64 -3.67 -6.55 -13.12
C ILE A 64 -2.94 -6.98 -11.84
N LEU A 65 -2.33 -6.02 -11.12
CA LEU A 65 -1.57 -6.31 -9.90
C LEU A 65 -2.49 -6.80 -8.77
N ILE A 66 -3.66 -6.17 -8.58
CA ILE A 66 -4.66 -6.60 -7.60
C ILE A 66 -5.15 -8.02 -7.92
N LYS A 67 -5.48 -8.30 -9.18
CA LYS A 67 -5.93 -9.63 -9.61
C LYS A 67 -4.87 -10.70 -9.37
N SER A 68 -3.59 -10.36 -9.50
CA SER A 68 -2.49 -11.31 -9.32
C SER A 68 -2.31 -11.78 -7.87
N LYS A 69 -2.77 -10.98 -6.88
CA LYS A 69 -2.57 -11.20 -5.43
C LYS A 69 -1.11 -11.36 -4.97
N LYS A 70 -0.11 -11.33 -5.86
CA LYS A 70 1.32 -11.49 -5.54
C LYS A 70 1.88 -10.37 -4.66
N PHE A 71 1.25 -9.19 -4.72
CA PHE A 71 1.64 -8.01 -3.94
C PHE A 71 0.70 -7.76 -2.75
N SER A 72 -0.20 -8.71 -2.45
CA SER A 72 -1.05 -8.62 -1.27
C SER A 72 -0.26 -8.97 -0.03
N LEU A 73 -0.50 -8.22 1.05
CA LEU A 73 0.07 -8.56 2.35
C LEU A 73 -0.48 -9.91 2.84
N PRO A 74 0.32 -10.73 3.56
CA PRO A 74 -0.13 -12.01 4.11
C PRO A 74 -1.37 -11.89 5.00
N GLY A 75 -1.46 -10.78 5.75
CA GLY A 75 -2.60 -10.44 6.59
C GLY A 75 -2.49 -10.99 8.02
N LYS A 76 -3.45 -10.60 8.86
CA LYS A 76 -3.43 -10.87 10.31
C LYS A 76 -3.46 -12.35 10.67
N LYS A 77 -4.01 -13.20 9.80
CA LYS A 77 -4.09 -14.66 10.01
C LYS A 77 -2.72 -15.32 10.01
N GLU A 78 -1.74 -14.72 9.34
CA GLU A 78 -0.39 -15.29 9.27
C GLU A 78 0.33 -15.23 10.61
N LEU A 79 0.07 -14.19 11.41
CA LEU A 79 0.61 -14.03 12.76
C LEU A 79 0.21 -15.15 13.73
N TRP A 80 -0.91 -15.83 13.46
CA TRP A 80 -1.35 -16.98 14.24
C TRP A 80 -0.64 -18.27 13.86
N LYS A 81 -0.29 -18.42 12.58
CA LYS A 81 0.41 -19.62 12.07
C LYS A 81 1.88 -19.62 12.45
N MET A 82 2.45 -18.45 12.73
CA MET A 82 3.83 -18.28 13.16
C MET A 82 3.96 -18.75 14.63
N SER A 83 4.00 -20.06 14.84
CA SER A 83 4.12 -20.68 16.17
C SER A 83 5.54 -21.14 16.52
N SER A 84 6.54 -20.88 15.67
CA SER A 84 7.93 -21.18 16.02
C SER A 84 8.49 -20.12 16.97
N GLU A 85 9.20 -20.56 18.01
CA GLU A 85 9.87 -19.71 19.03
C GLU A 85 10.91 -18.75 18.43
N GLU A 86 11.35 -19.01 17.20
CA GLU A 86 12.28 -18.17 16.45
C GLU A 86 11.63 -17.02 15.67
N ASN A 87 10.29 -16.94 15.65
CA ASN A 87 9.57 -15.91 14.93
C ASN A 87 9.48 -14.64 15.79
N LEU A 88 10.43 -13.74 15.56
CA LEU A 88 10.43 -12.41 16.14
C LEU A 88 9.72 -11.43 15.21
N VAL A 89 8.72 -10.74 15.74
CA VAL A 89 7.95 -9.73 15.04
C VAL A 89 8.13 -8.38 15.71
N VAL A 90 8.37 -7.37 14.89
CA VAL A 90 8.47 -5.98 15.33
C VAL A 90 7.16 -5.29 15.01
N MET A 91 6.60 -4.59 15.99
CA MET A 91 5.43 -3.74 15.81
C MET A 91 5.84 -2.29 16.01
N ASP A 92 5.58 -1.45 15.02
CA ASP A 92 5.80 -0.02 15.10
C ASP A 92 4.52 0.74 14.73
N VAL A 93 4.38 1.95 15.25
CA VAL A 93 3.22 2.82 15.01
C VAL A 93 3.69 4.22 14.63
N MET A 94 3.37 4.62 13.40
CA MET A 94 3.74 5.92 12.85
C MET A 94 2.51 6.80 12.58
N GLU A 95 2.68 8.12 12.69
CA GLU A 95 1.69 9.11 12.25
C GLU A 95 2.16 9.77 10.95
N SER A 96 1.28 9.86 9.96
CA SER A 96 1.55 10.51 8.68
C SER A 96 0.56 11.67 8.45
N PRO A 97 1.04 12.84 7.98
CA PRO A 97 0.17 13.93 7.58
C PRO A 97 -0.72 13.51 6.42
N ILE A 98 -1.92 14.08 6.39
CA ILE A 98 -2.87 13.94 5.29
C ILE A 98 -3.33 15.32 4.83
N GLU A 99 -3.83 15.39 3.61
CA GLU A 99 -4.54 16.58 3.14
C GLU A 99 -5.76 16.86 4.03
N ARG A 100 -6.00 18.15 4.30
CA ARG A 100 -7.09 18.61 5.17
C ARG A 100 -8.44 18.09 4.64
N PRO A 101 -9.14 17.21 5.38
CA PRO A 101 -10.40 16.66 4.90
C PRO A 101 -11.49 17.73 4.83
N HIS A 102 -12.24 17.76 3.74
CA HIS A 102 -13.36 18.69 3.56
C HIS A 102 -14.55 18.37 4.50
N ILE A 103 -14.73 17.09 4.85
CA ILE A 103 -15.82 16.61 5.71
C ILE A 103 -15.23 15.97 6.97
N GLY A 104 -15.81 16.27 8.13
CA GLY A 104 -15.40 15.65 9.39
C GLY A 104 -13.99 16.02 9.85
N GLN A 105 -13.48 17.16 9.39
CA GLN A 105 -12.10 17.63 9.59
C GLN A 105 -11.57 17.44 11.03
N LYS A 106 -12.35 17.88 12.04
CA LYS A 106 -11.99 17.78 13.47
C LYS A 106 -11.67 16.35 13.93
N ARG A 107 -12.14 15.32 13.24
CA ARG A 107 -11.86 13.92 13.58
C ARG A 107 -10.42 13.53 13.26
N PHE A 108 -9.85 14.11 12.19
CA PHE A 108 -8.52 13.81 11.69
C PHE A 108 -7.43 14.70 12.29
N PHE A 109 -7.81 15.80 12.94
CA PHE A 109 -6.84 16.69 13.58
C PHE A 109 -6.15 16.02 14.77
N SER A 110 -4.82 16.00 14.76
CA SER A 110 -3.97 15.53 15.86
C SER A 110 -3.45 16.74 16.63
N GLY A 111 -3.87 16.86 17.89
CA GLY A 111 -3.44 17.98 18.74
C GLY A 111 -1.94 17.99 19.03
N LYS A 112 -1.28 16.81 19.01
CA LYS A 112 0.16 16.69 19.24
C LYS A 112 0.98 17.21 18.06
N GLN A 113 0.54 16.92 16.84
CA GLN A 113 1.23 17.33 15.61
C GLN A 113 0.78 18.71 15.10
N GLY A 114 -0.38 19.19 15.54
CA GLY A 114 -0.95 20.47 15.09
C GLY A 114 -1.56 20.43 13.68
N GLU A 115 -1.75 19.24 13.11
CA GLU A 115 -2.23 19.02 11.74
C GLU A 115 -3.14 17.79 11.62
N HIS A 116 -3.66 17.53 10.41
CA HIS A 116 -4.52 16.36 10.16
C HIS A 116 -3.65 15.15 9.84
N THR A 117 -3.79 14.08 10.60
CA THR A 117 -2.94 12.90 10.46
C THR A 117 -3.73 11.60 10.51
N LEU A 118 -3.17 10.57 9.90
CA LEU A 118 -3.55 9.18 10.09
C LEU A 118 -2.44 8.46 10.84
N LYS A 119 -2.84 7.47 11.65
CA LYS A 119 -1.92 6.59 12.35
C LYS A 119 -1.90 5.25 11.66
N THR A 120 -0.71 4.73 11.39
CA THR A 120 -0.50 3.43 10.76
C THR A 120 0.35 2.57 11.67
N GLN A 121 -0.22 1.46 12.10
CA GLN A 121 0.49 0.38 12.78
C GLN A 121 1.02 -0.59 11.73
N VAL A 122 2.32 -0.88 11.79
CA VAL A 122 3.02 -1.79 10.90
C VAL A 122 3.53 -2.96 11.71
N ILE A 123 3.31 -4.17 11.21
CA ILE A 123 3.84 -5.40 11.80
C ILE A 123 4.78 -6.06 10.81
N ILE A 124 6.04 -6.22 11.19
CA ILE A 124 7.13 -6.66 10.32
C ILE A 124 7.76 -7.92 10.91
N HIS A 125 7.97 -8.93 10.07
CA HIS A 125 8.80 -10.06 10.44
C HIS A 125 10.27 -9.64 10.45
N GLN A 126 10.95 -9.78 11.60
CA GLN A 126 12.29 -9.21 11.75
C GLN A 126 13.31 -9.85 10.80
N LYS A 127 13.32 -11.18 10.67
CA LYS A 127 14.33 -11.89 9.86
C LYS A 127 14.19 -11.61 8.35
N SER A 128 12.96 -11.54 7.84
CA SER A 128 12.73 -11.33 6.39
C SER A 128 12.43 -9.88 6.01
N SER A 129 12.31 -8.98 7.00
CA SER A 129 11.83 -7.60 6.84
C SER A 129 10.49 -7.50 6.09
N GLN A 130 9.71 -8.59 6.06
CA GLN A 130 8.45 -8.63 5.36
C GLN A 130 7.36 -7.98 6.21
N ILE A 131 6.60 -7.06 5.62
CA ILE A 131 5.40 -6.52 6.24
C ILE A 131 4.32 -7.62 6.22
N ILE A 132 3.86 -8.02 7.41
CA ILE A 132 2.87 -9.08 7.58
C ILE A 132 1.47 -8.49 7.45
N CYS A 133 1.20 -7.42 8.20
CA CYS A 133 -0.08 -6.72 8.12
C CYS A 133 0.04 -5.26 8.58
N LEU A 134 -0.95 -4.48 8.18
CA LEU A 134 -1.13 -3.08 8.56
C LEU A 134 -2.46 -2.90 9.28
N ALA A 135 -2.52 -1.90 10.17
CA ALA A 135 -3.76 -1.37 10.70
C ALA A 135 -3.71 0.15 10.68
N HIS A 136 -4.86 0.78 10.48
CA HIS A 136 -4.96 2.23 10.35
C HIS A 136 -5.95 2.79 11.38
N GLY A 137 -5.67 4.00 11.85
CA GLY A 137 -6.52 4.75 12.75
C GLY A 137 -6.39 6.25 12.53
N LEU A 138 -7.17 7.03 13.29
CA LEU A 138 -7.03 8.48 13.31
C LEU A 138 -5.74 8.84 14.04
N GLY A 139 -5.04 9.89 13.59
CA GLY A 139 -3.77 10.32 14.17
C GLY A 139 -3.79 10.49 15.68
N LYS A 140 -4.81 11.18 16.20
CA LYS A 140 -5.03 11.39 17.64
C LYS A 140 -5.29 10.12 18.48
N THR A 141 -5.41 8.96 17.85
CA THR A 141 -5.64 7.69 18.56
C THR A 141 -4.35 7.26 19.26
N HIS A 142 -4.41 6.92 20.55
CA HIS A 142 -3.25 6.37 21.25
C HIS A 142 -2.82 5.02 20.65
N ASP A 143 -1.52 4.75 20.60
CA ASP A 143 -0.93 3.60 19.92
C ASP A 143 -1.48 2.27 20.47
N PHE A 144 -1.53 2.15 21.80
CA PHE A 144 -2.13 0.99 22.46
C PHE A 144 -3.62 0.79 22.16
N LYS A 145 -4.37 1.89 21.95
CA LYS A 145 -5.78 1.81 21.56
C LYS A 145 -5.89 1.33 20.11
N LEU A 146 -5.04 1.84 19.21
CA LEU A 146 -4.98 1.35 17.83
C LEU A 146 -4.67 -0.14 17.80
N PHE A 147 -3.67 -0.59 18.55
CA PHE A 147 -3.33 -2.01 18.70
C PHE A 147 -4.54 -2.85 19.13
N LYS A 148 -5.24 -2.45 20.20
CA LYS A 148 -6.46 -3.16 20.65
C LYS A 148 -7.53 -3.22 19.57
N THR A 149 -7.83 -2.08 18.93
CA THR A 149 -8.86 -2.01 17.88
C THR A 149 -8.46 -2.73 16.59
N SER A 150 -7.16 -2.89 16.34
CA SER A 150 -6.66 -3.63 15.18
C SER A 150 -7.08 -5.09 15.22
N GLY A 151 -7.40 -5.65 16.38
CA GLY A 151 -7.75 -7.06 16.53
C GLY A 151 -6.62 -8.00 16.13
N VAL A 152 -5.38 -7.50 16.02
CA VAL A 152 -4.20 -8.33 15.86
C VAL A 152 -4.02 -9.14 17.14
N ARG A 153 -3.76 -10.43 16.97
CA ARG A 153 -3.39 -11.33 18.04
C ARG A 153 -2.16 -12.11 17.57
N PHE A 154 -1.26 -12.38 18.51
CA PHE A 154 -0.03 -13.11 18.27
C PHE A 154 -0.19 -14.54 18.79
N GLY A 155 0.43 -15.51 18.11
CA GLY A 155 0.53 -16.87 18.63
C GLY A 155 1.34 -16.93 19.93
N GLU A 156 1.08 -17.92 20.78
CA GLU A 156 1.66 -18.04 22.14
C GLU A 156 3.20 -18.03 22.17
N LEU A 157 3.84 -18.50 21.10
CA LEU A 157 5.29 -18.63 20.98
C LEU A 157 5.96 -17.47 20.22
N LEU A 158 5.17 -16.46 19.82
CA LEU A 158 5.63 -15.37 18.99
C LEU A 158 6.12 -14.20 19.86
N LYS A 159 7.41 -13.88 19.76
CA LYS A 159 8.02 -12.79 20.53
C LYS A 159 7.76 -11.46 19.80
N VAL A 160 7.24 -10.48 20.53
CA VAL A 160 6.92 -9.15 19.99
C VAL A 160 7.85 -8.11 20.62
N ILE A 161 8.50 -7.31 19.77
CA ILE A 161 9.22 -6.10 20.20
C ILE A 161 8.41 -4.90 19.73
N THR A 162 8.16 -3.98 20.65
CA THR A 162 7.44 -2.72 20.46
C THR A 162 8.32 -1.55 20.79
#